data_AF-A0A9E5T1Q1-F1
#
_entry.id   AF-A0A9E5T1Q1-F1
#
_cell.length_a   1.000
_cell.length_b   1.000
_cell.length_c   1.000
_cell.angle_alpha   90.00
_cell.angle_beta   90.00
_cell.angle_gamma   90.00
#
_symmetry.space_group_name_H-M   'P 1'
#
loop_
_entity.id
_entity.type
_entity.pdbx_description
1 polymer ?
#
loop_
_entity_poly.entity_id
_entity_poly.type
_entity_poly.pdbx_seq_one_letter_code
_entity_poly.pdbx_strand_id
1 'polypeptide(L)'
;MDRAYLVPNPIAPCEAIYVDYEKCVGCNLCTKQCRTQTIMPNPEIGKPPIVIYPDECWFCGCCIEACKHDALKMRYPINQRLFFKRKTTGEVFRIDGPDAPPQSYFKPTVTCEKPIIKK
;
A
#
# COMPACT_ATOMS: atom_id res chain seq x y z
N MET A 1 14.10 -14.55 24.07
CA MET A 1 12.86 -14.60 23.25
C MET A 1 12.34 -13.17 23.15
N ASP A 2 12.55 -12.54 21.99
CA ASP A 2 12.18 -11.14 21.79
C ASP A 2 10.66 -10.96 21.92
N ARG A 3 10.24 -10.09 22.83
CA ARG A 3 8.84 -9.69 22.99
C ARG A 3 8.53 -8.63 21.92
N ALA A 4 7.87 -9.01 20.82
CA ALA A 4 7.31 -8.07 19.84
C ALA A 4 5.85 -7.73 20.22
N TYR A 5 5.33 -6.60 19.72
CA TYR A 5 3.98 -6.12 20.02
C TYR A 5 3.34 -5.45 18.81
N LEU A 6 2.00 -5.44 18.80
CA LEU A 6 1.18 -4.84 17.75
C LEU A 6 1.36 -3.33 17.72
N VAL A 7 1.61 -2.76 16.53
CA VAL A 7 1.63 -1.31 16.34
C VAL A 7 0.52 -0.87 15.38
N PRO A 8 0.01 0.36 15.50
CA PRO A 8 -0.83 0.95 14.46
C PRO A 8 -0.16 0.85 13.10
N ASN A 9 -0.96 0.71 12.04
CA ASN A 9 -0.43 0.64 10.68
C ASN A 9 0.39 1.91 10.38
N PRO A 10 1.72 1.81 10.17
CA PRO A 10 2.48 2.96 9.71
C PRO A 10 1.91 3.39 8.36
N ILE A 11 1.74 4.71 8.19
CA ILE A 11 1.38 5.31 6.91
C ILE A 11 2.64 5.21 6.04
N ALA A 12 2.81 4.06 5.37
CA ALA A 12 3.77 3.91 4.30
C ALA A 12 3.17 4.52 3.03
N PRO A 13 3.96 5.14 2.14
CA PRO A 13 3.44 5.58 0.85
C PRO A 13 2.87 4.33 0.17
N CYS A 14 1.54 4.23 0.11
CA CYS A 14 0.93 3.17 -0.67
C CYS A 14 1.38 3.39 -2.11
N GLU A 15 1.82 2.34 -2.79
CA GLU A 15 2.10 2.39 -4.22
C GLU A 15 1.01 1.58 -4.94
N ALA A 16 -0.25 1.83 -4.58
CA ALA A 16 -1.40 1.07 -5.05
C ALA A 16 -1.45 0.89 -6.57
N ILE A 17 -0.98 1.91 -7.30
CA ILE A 17 -0.97 1.96 -8.75
C ILE A 17 0.47 2.15 -9.22
N TYR A 18 0.93 1.21 -10.03
CA TYR A 18 2.20 1.28 -10.74
C TYR A 18 1.94 1.63 -12.21
N VAL A 19 2.69 2.60 -12.73
CA VAL A 19 2.64 3.01 -14.14
C VAL A 19 3.89 2.48 -14.85
N ASP A 20 3.68 1.67 -15.88
CA ASP A 20 4.74 1.27 -16.80
C ASP A 20 4.95 2.38 -17.83
N TYR A 21 6.06 3.11 -17.69
CA TYR A 21 6.36 4.27 -18.52
C TYR A 21 6.69 3.92 -19.97
N GLU A 22 7.09 2.68 -20.27
CA GLU A 22 7.38 2.25 -21.64
C GLU A 22 6.10 1.99 -22.44
N LYS A 23 5.04 1.55 -21.76
CA LYS A 23 3.73 1.29 -22.36
C LYS A 23 2.78 2.48 -22.31
N CYS A 24 2.98 3.41 -21.38
CA CYS A 24 2.06 4.52 -21.17
C CYS A 24 2.18 5.58 -22.27
N VAL A 25 1.12 5.77 -23.06
CA VAL A 25 1.06 6.80 -24.10
C VAL A 25 0.56 8.17 -23.60
N GLY A 26 0.34 8.33 -22.30
CA GLY A 26 -0.12 9.60 -21.72
C GLY A 26 -1.52 10.04 -22.17
N CYS A 27 -2.42 9.10 -22.50
CA CYS A 27 -3.80 9.42 -22.91
C CYS A 27 -4.70 9.86 -21.74
N ASN A 28 -4.26 9.64 -20.50
CA ASN A 28 -4.95 10.05 -19.26
C ASN A 28 -6.40 9.52 -19.12
N LEU A 29 -6.82 8.49 -19.86
CA LEU A 29 -8.18 7.93 -19.76
C LEU A 29 -8.47 7.32 -18.37
N CYS A 30 -7.45 6.75 -17.74
CA CYS A 30 -7.52 6.16 -16.41
C CYS A 30 -7.95 7.15 -15.31
N THR A 31 -7.68 8.45 -15.48
CA THR A 31 -8.02 9.49 -14.49
C THR A 31 -9.53 9.68 -14.40
N LYS A 32 -10.24 9.55 -15.53
CA LYS A 32 -11.71 9.62 -15.61
C LYS A 32 -12.41 8.42 -14.96
N GLN A 33 -11.69 7.31 -14.82
CA GLN A 33 -12.23 6.05 -14.29
C GLN A 33 -11.91 5.84 -12.81
N CYS A 34 -11.05 6.69 -12.23
CA CYS A 34 -10.72 6.65 -10.81
C CYS A 34 -11.93 7.11 -9.97
N ARG A 35 -12.54 6.18 -9.22
CA ARG A 35 -13.73 6.45 -8.40
C ARG A 35 -13.43 7.31 -7.17
N THR A 36 -12.18 7.35 -6.72
CA THR A 36 -11.72 8.13 -5.55
C THR A 36 -10.82 9.32 -5.93
N GLN A 37 -10.68 9.62 -7.23
CA GLN A 37 -9.88 10.76 -7.73
C GLN A 37 -8.42 10.80 -7.23
N THR A 38 -7.83 9.64 -6.97
CA THR A 38 -6.43 9.50 -6.53
C THR A 38 -5.42 9.59 -7.67
N ILE A 39 -5.89 9.64 -8.91
CA ILE A 39 -5.09 9.77 -10.13
C ILE A 39 -5.58 11.01 -10.91
N MET A 40 -4.69 11.97 -11.12
CA MET A 40 -4.95 13.23 -11.81
C MET A 40 -4.36 13.24 -13.22
N PRO A 41 -4.98 13.97 -14.17
CA PRO A 41 -4.41 14.15 -15.49
C PRO A 41 -3.08 14.92 -15.41
N ASN A 42 -2.13 14.53 -16.25
CA ASN A 42 -0.91 15.31 -16.39
C ASN A 42 -1.22 16.64 -17.11
N PRO A 43 -0.73 17.79 -16.61
CA PRO A 43 -0.87 19.07 -17.31
C PRO A 43 -0.16 19.09 -18.67
N GLU A 44 0.89 18.28 -18.84
CA GLU A 44 1.58 18.12 -20.12
C GLU A 44 0.93 17.01 -20.96
N ILE A 45 0.52 17.37 -22.19
CA ILE A 45 -0.09 16.43 -23.13
C ILE A 45 0.91 15.32 -23.50
N GLY A 46 0.43 14.07 -23.50
CA GLY A 46 1.26 12.91 -23.81
C GLY A 46 2.11 12.42 -22.65
N LYS A 47 2.03 13.05 -21.47
CA LYS A 47 2.68 12.55 -20.26
C LYS A 47 1.79 11.61 -19.45
N PRO A 48 2.40 10.66 -18.71
CA PRO A 48 1.69 9.75 -17.81
C PRO A 48 0.91 10.48 -16.72
N PRO A 49 -0.20 9.90 -16.22
CA PRO A 49 -1.00 10.51 -15.17
C PRO A 49 -0.24 10.59 -13.83
N ILE A 50 -0.69 11.48 -12.94
CA ILE A 50 -0.07 11.71 -11.63
C ILE A 50 -0.89 11.02 -10.54
N VAL A 51 -0.26 10.17 -9.73
CA VAL A 51 -0.90 9.57 -8.55
C VAL A 51 -0.67 10.48 -7.34
N ILE A 52 -1.73 11.12 -6.83
CA ILE A 52 -1.62 12.20 -5.83
C ILE A 52 -1.94 11.76 -4.40
N TYR A 53 -2.88 10.82 -4.24
CA TYR A 53 -3.31 10.30 -2.93
C TYR A 53 -3.36 8.78 -2.97
N PRO A 54 -2.22 8.09 -3.06
CA PRO A 54 -2.23 6.66 -3.31
C PRO A 54 -2.78 5.85 -2.12
N ASP A 55 -2.73 6.39 -0.90
CA ASP A 55 -3.29 5.77 0.30
C ASP A 55 -4.83 5.72 0.29
N GLU A 56 -5.47 6.62 -0.48
CA GLU A 56 -6.92 6.69 -0.66
C GLU A 56 -7.41 5.80 -1.83
N CYS A 57 -6.52 4.99 -2.40
CA CYS A 57 -6.90 4.08 -3.47
C CYS A 57 -7.82 2.98 -2.91
N TRP A 58 -9.02 2.84 -3.49
CA TRP A 58 -9.96 1.77 -3.12
C TRP A 58 -9.58 0.40 -3.71
N PHE A 59 -8.55 0.32 -4.55
CA PHE A 59 -8.16 -0.91 -5.23
C PHE A 59 -9.26 -1.53 -6.12
N CYS A 60 -10.16 -0.69 -6.68
CA CYS A 60 -11.26 -1.17 -7.54
C CYS A 60 -10.82 -1.73 -8.89
N GLY A 61 -9.67 -1.29 -9.41
CA GLY A 61 -9.14 -1.76 -10.69
C GLY A 61 -9.69 -1.05 -11.93
N CYS A 62 -10.67 -0.14 -11.80
CA CYS A 62 -11.29 0.54 -12.94
C CYS A 62 -10.27 1.29 -13.82
N CYS A 63 -9.23 1.88 -13.24
CA CYS A 63 -8.18 2.57 -14.00
C CYS A 63 -7.33 1.61 -14.85
N ILE A 64 -7.16 0.35 -14.40
CA ILE A 64 -6.40 -0.69 -15.09
C ILE A 64 -7.20 -1.22 -16.27
N GLU A 65 -8.47 -1.56 -16.03
CA GLU A 65 -9.39 -2.02 -17.08
C GLU A 65 -9.55 -0.97 -18.19
N ALA A 66 -9.56 0.31 -17.83
CA ALA A 66 -9.62 1.40 -18.79
C ALA A 66 -8.36 1.56 -19.65
N CYS A 67 -7.23 1.00 -19.22
CA CYS A 67 -5.97 1.16 -19.92
C CYS A 67 -5.88 0.21 -21.11
N LYS A 68 -6.11 0.74 -22.32
CA LYS A 68 -5.99 -0.02 -23.58
C LYS A 68 -4.55 -0.42 -23.95
N HIS A 69 -3.56 0.01 -23.17
CA HIS A 69 -2.13 -0.22 -23.40
C HIS A 69 -1.48 -1.12 -22.34
N ASP A 70 -2.26 -1.64 -21.38
CA ASP A 70 -1.72 -2.47 -20.29
C ASP A 70 -0.56 -1.78 -19.53
N ALA A 71 -0.65 -0.45 -19.40
CA ALA A 71 0.38 0.39 -18.79
C ALA A 71 0.19 0.61 -17.28
N LEU A 72 -0.90 0.11 -16.71
CA LEU A 72 -1.22 0.26 -15.29
C LEU A 72 -1.30 -1.11 -14.62
N LYS A 73 -0.66 -1.24 -13.47
CA LYS A 73 -0.74 -2.44 -12.63
C LYS A 73 -1.18 -2.07 -11.23
N MET A 74 -2.04 -2.90 -10.64
CA MET A 74 -2.37 -2.78 -9.22
C MET A 74 -1.29 -3.46 -8.42
N ARG A 75 -0.72 -2.74 -7.46
CA ARG A 75 -0.08 -3.40 -6.32
C ARG A 75 -1.16 -3.54 -5.27
N TYR A 76 -1.85 -4.68 -5.33
CA TYR A 76 -2.78 -5.03 -4.28
C TYR A 76 -2.04 -4.92 -2.95
N PRO A 77 -2.68 -4.41 -1.90
CA PRO A 77 -2.09 -4.46 -0.59
C PRO A 77 -2.33 -5.87 -0.08
N ILE A 78 -1.68 -6.85 -0.73
CA ILE A 78 -1.72 -8.28 -0.41
C ILE A 78 -1.39 -8.51 1.07
N ASN A 79 -0.72 -7.53 1.69
CA ASN A 79 -0.46 -7.48 3.11
C ASN A 79 -0.85 -6.12 3.74
N GLN A 80 -2.13 -5.69 3.72
CA GLN A 80 -2.66 -4.79 4.79
C GLN A 80 -2.68 -5.50 6.16
N ARG A 81 -1.69 -6.36 6.39
CA ARG A 81 -1.59 -7.14 7.59
C ARG A 81 -0.85 -6.30 8.63
N LEU A 82 -1.15 -6.62 9.87
CA LEU A 82 -0.67 -5.86 11.02
C LEU A 82 0.86 -5.83 11.04
N PHE A 83 1.39 -4.67 11.41
CA PHE A 83 2.80 -4.49 11.67
C PHE A 83 3.11 -4.85 13.12
N PHE A 84 4.27 -5.45 13.32
CA PHE A 84 4.84 -5.69 14.63
C PHE A 84 6.11 -4.88 14.78
N LYS A 85 6.35 -4.42 16.01
CA LYS A 85 7.59 -3.75 16.39
C LYS A 85 8.32 -4.59 17.43
N ARG A 86 9.60 -4.88 17.22
CA ARG A 86 10.45 -5.47 18.26
C ARG A 86 10.70 -4.44 19.36
N LYS A 87 10.53 -4.81 20.63
CA LYS A 87 10.86 -3.91 21.76
C LYS A 87 12.35 -3.59 21.83
N THR A 88 13.21 -4.56 21.52
CA THR A 88 14.66 -4.50 21.69
C THR A 88 15.34 -3.70 20.58
N THR A 89 15.03 -4.01 19.32
CA THR A 89 15.69 -3.37 18.16
C THR A 89 14.90 -2.20 17.58
N GLY A 90 13.61 -2.08 17.89
CA GLY A 90 12.74 -1.07 17.30
C GLY A 90 12.34 -1.36 15.84
N GLU A 91 12.85 -2.45 15.26
CA GLU A 91 12.56 -2.90 13.91
C GLU A 91 11.06 -3.17 13.71
N VAL A 92 10.54 -2.75 12.55
CA VAL A 92 9.14 -2.88 12.17
C VAL A 92 9.03 -3.86 10.99
N PHE A 93 8.23 -4.90 11.14
CA PHE A 93 8.03 -5.92 10.11
C PHE A 93 6.54 -6.29 9.96
N ARG A 94 6.17 -6.80 8.78
CA ARG A 94 4.80 -7.29 8.50
C ARG A 94 4.61 -8.71 9.02
N ILE A 95 3.42 -9.04 9.53
CA ILE A 95 3.08 -10.44 9.85
C ILE A 95 3.18 -11.33 8.60
N ASP A 96 3.88 -12.45 8.73
CA ASP A 96 4.31 -13.37 7.67
C ASP A 96 5.28 -12.77 6.63
N GLY A 97 5.91 -11.64 6.93
CA GLY A 97 7.08 -11.17 6.17
C GLY A 97 8.29 -12.11 6.35
N PRO A 98 9.27 -12.09 5.43
CA PRO A 98 10.45 -12.96 5.50
C PRO A 98 11.23 -12.82 6.82
N ASP A 99 11.26 -11.62 7.39
CA ASP A 99 11.96 -11.30 8.64
C ASP A 99 11.06 -11.39 9.89
N ALA A 100 9.80 -11.77 9.69
CA ALA A 100 8.84 -11.91 10.79
C ALA A 100 9.13 -13.20 11.58
N PRO A 101 9.09 -13.16 12.92
CA PRO A 101 9.12 -14.39 13.71
C PRO A 101 7.91 -15.27 13.32
N PRO A 102 7.98 -16.60 13.51
CA PRO A 102 6.84 -17.48 13.31
C PRO A 102 5.70 -17.09 14.24
N GLN A 103 4.52 -16.78 13.68
CA GLN A 103 3.35 -16.36 14.45
C GLN A 103 2.13 -17.17 14.03
N SER A 104 1.30 -17.55 15.00
CA SER A 104 -0.04 -18.09 14.73
C SER A 104 -1.05 -16.95 14.84
N TYR A 105 -1.91 -16.79 13.82
CA TYR A 105 -2.99 -15.80 13.81
C TYR A 105 -3.96 -15.96 15.00
N PHE A 106 -4.24 -17.21 15.40
CA PHE A 106 -5.22 -17.52 16.46
C PHE A 106 -4.61 -17.56 17.86
N LYS A 107 -3.29 -17.64 17.97
CA LYS A 107 -2.52 -17.61 19.22
C LYS A 107 -1.27 -16.77 19.03
N PRO A 108 -1.40 -15.43 19.01
CA PRO A 108 -0.25 -14.57 18.85
C PRO A 108 0.77 -14.87 19.95
N THR A 109 1.99 -15.25 19.54
CA THR A 109 3.16 -15.46 20.42
C THR A 109 3.69 -14.14 21.01
N VAL A 110 3.14 -13.03 20.54
CA VAL A 110 3.45 -11.65 20.87
C VAL A 110 2.43 -11.11 21.88
N THR A 111 2.91 -10.67 23.04
CA THR A 111 2.04 -10.13 24.09
C THR A 111 1.49 -8.77 23.67
N CYS A 112 0.17 -8.68 23.46
CA CYS A 112 -0.54 -7.41 23.30
C CYS A 112 -0.56 -6.64 24.62
N GLU A 113 0.51 -5.91 24.93
CA GLU A 113 0.43 -4.83 25.92
C GLU A 113 -0.33 -3.66 25.27
N LYS A 114 -1.28 -3.07 26.01
CA LYS A 114 -2.08 -1.94 25.51
C LYS A 114 -1.15 -0.80 25.08
N PRO A 115 -1.34 -0.20 23.90
CA PRO A 115 -0.53 0.95 23.49
C PRO A 115 -0.68 2.07 24.53
N ILE A 116 0.45 2.57 25.04
CA ILE A 116 0.47 3.76 25.89
C ILE A 116 0.20 4.95 24.97
N ILE A 117 -1.08 5.29 24.81
CA ILE A 117 -1.48 6.55 24.16
C ILE A 117 -1.12 7.65 25.14
N LYS A 118 0.01 8.34 24.91
CA LYS A 118 0.32 9.58 25.63
C LYS A 118 -0.72 10.61 25.18
N LYS A 119 -1.59 11.03 26.11
CA LYS A 119 -2.45 12.20 25.94
C LYS A 119 -1.61 13.46 25.80
#